data_AF-A0A535EQ26-F1
#
_entry.id   AF-A0A535EQ26-F1
#
_cell.length_a   1.000
_cell.length_b   1.000
_cell.length_c   1.000
_cell.angle_alpha   90.00
_cell.angle_beta   90.00
_cell.angle_gamma   90.00
#
_symmetry.space_group_name_H-M   'P 1'
#
loop_
_entity.id
_entity.type
_entity.pdbx_description
1 polymer ?
#
loop_
_entity_poly.entity_id
_entity_poly.type
_entity_poly.pdbx_seq_one_letter_code
_entity_poly.pdbx_strand_id
1 'polypeptide(L)'
;MTSGDRAYVEQNTRELERMRALVTRLSDEDLRRPVNEHWTVAGVLGHIAFWDARILSLADKLERVPAWSPSEEEPEDVDWINDASSPLIHAVEPRALAELALRLAEQADQRVVSLPVDRLWPADPHSPLNPLRASHRGEHLDEIEAALGG
;
A
#
# COMPACT_ATOMS: atom_id res chain seq x y z
N MET A 1 24.62 0.16 11.64
CA MET A 1 23.38 -0.38 11.06
C MET A 1 23.35 -1.86 11.35
N THR A 2 22.66 -2.25 12.41
CA THR A 2 22.45 -3.67 12.73
C THR A 2 21.40 -4.24 11.80
N SER A 3 21.50 -5.52 11.45
CA SER A 3 20.64 -6.22 10.49
C SER A 3 19.13 -6.13 10.76
N GLY A 4 18.69 -5.65 11.94
CA GLY A 4 17.28 -5.47 12.31
C GLY A 4 16.64 -4.15 11.85
N ASP A 5 17.43 -3.10 11.59
CA ASP A 5 16.92 -1.74 11.34
C ASP A 5 16.08 -1.62 10.05
N ARG A 6 16.17 -2.62 9.15
CA ARG A 6 15.50 -2.64 7.84
C ARG A 6 14.88 -4.00 7.51
N ALA A 7 14.48 -4.78 8.52
CA ALA A 7 13.83 -6.09 8.30
C ALA A 7 12.55 -6.02 7.44
N TYR A 8 11.91 -4.84 7.38
CA TYR A 8 10.75 -4.60 6.51
C TYR A 8 11.08 -4.69 5.01
N VAL A 9 12.34 -4.47 4.60
CA VAL A 9 12.72 -4.44 3.18
C VAL A 9 12.50 -5.80 2.52
N GLU A 10 12.96 -6.88 3.16
CA GLU A 10 12.78 -8.24 2.66
C GLU A 10 11.29 -8.63 2.61
N GLN A 11 10.54 -8.27 3.65
CA GLN A 11 9.10 -8.56 3.72
C GLN A 11 8.32 -7.80 2.65
N ASN A 12 8.59 -6.50 2.47
CA ASN A 12 7.96 -5.69 1.43
C ASN A 12 8.30 -6.25 0.04
N THR A 13 9.56 -6.61 -0.18
CA THR A 13 10.02 -7.19 -1.44
C THR A 13 9.25 -8.48 -1.76
N ARG A 14 9.06 -9.37 -0.78
CA ARG A 14 8.29 -10.61 -0.99
C ARG A 14 6.86 -10.34 -1.45
N GLU A 15 6.14 -9.46 -0.75
CA GLU A 15 4.75 -9.17 -1.13
C GLU A 15 4.65 -8.34 -2.41
N LEU A 16 5.65 -7.51 -2.72
CA LEU A 16 5.75 -6.81 -4.00
C LEU A 16 5.93 -7.79 -5.17
N GLU A 17 6.83 -8.77 -5.05
CA GLU A 17 7.01 -9.80 -6.08
C GLU A 17 5.75 -10.66 -6.25
N ARG A 18 5.07 -11.01 -5.15
CA ARG A 18 3.78 -11.70 -5.20
C ARG A 18 2.72 -10.87 -5.93
N MET A 19 2.58 -9.59 -5.58
CA MET A 19 1.68 -8.65 -6.24
C MET A 19 2.01 -8.53 -7.74
N ARG A 20 3.29 -8.43 -8.11
CA ARG A 20 3.74 -8.37 -9.51
C ARG A 20 3.34 -9.62 -10.28
N ALA A 21 3.58 -10.80 -9.72
CA ALA A 21 3.20 -12.06 -10.32
C ALA A 21 1.68 -12.17 -10.54
N LEU A 22 0.90 -11.71 -9.54
CA LEU A 22 -0.55 -11.64 -9.62
C LEU A 22 -1.01 -10.68 -10.73
N VAL A 23 -0.62 -9.40 -10.68
CA VAL A 23 -1.04 -8.39 -11.68
C VAL A 23 -0.67 -8.81 -13.10
N THR A 24 0.48 -9.47 -13.29
CA THR A 24 0.93 -9.95 -14.61
C THR A 24 0.06 -11.08 -15.16
N ARG A 25 -0.46 -11.97 -14.30
CA ARG A 25 -1.24 -13.15 -14.75
C ARG A 25 -2.73 -12.88 -14.92
N LEU A 26 -3.29 -11.91 -14.18
CA LEU A 26 -4.73 -11.66 -14.18
C LEU A 26 -5.21 -11.21 -15.56
N SER A 27 -6.33 -11.78 -16.01
CA SER A 27 -7.07 -11.26 -17.17
C SER A 27 -7.91 -10.04 -16.78
N ASP A 28 -8.46 -9.34 -17.79
CA ASP A 28 -9.36 -8.22 -17.50
C ASP A 28 -10.70 -8.69 -16.89
N GLU A 29 -11.09 -9.96 -17.10
CA GLU A 29 -12.24 -10.55 -16.43
C GLU A 29 -11.95 -10.80 -14.96
N ASP A 30 -10.77 -11.35 -14.65
CA ASP A 30 -10.34 -11.57 -13.26
C ASP A 30 -10.30 -10.25 -12.47
N LEU A 31 -9.79 -9.18 -13.10
CA LEU A 31 -9.73 -7.84 -12.49
C LEU A 31 -11.12 -7.27 -12.15
N ARG A 32 -12.17 -7.67 -12.88
CA ARG A 32 -13.56 -7.24 -12.62
C ARG A 32 -14.30 -8.15 -11.65
N ARG A 33 -13.71 -9.27 -11.26
CA ARG A 33 -14.34 -10.22 -10.35
C ARG A 33 -14.57 -9.59 -8.97
N PRO A 34 -15.75 -9.78 -8.34
CA PRO A 34 -16.00 -9.31 -6.98
C PRO A 34 -15.13 -10.08 -5.98
N VAL A 35 -14.54 -9.35 -5.03
CA VAL A 35 -13.91 -9.87 -3.81
C VAL A 35 -14.93 -9.89 -2.67
N ASN A 36 -15.76 -8.83 -2.59
CA ASN A 36 -16.91 -8.75 -1.69
C ASN A 36 -18.02 -7.90 -2.36
N GLU A 37 -19.05 -7.50 -1.60
CA GLU A 37 -20.19 -6.73 -2.13
C GLU A 37 -19.81 -5.34 -2.67
N HIS A 38 -18.68 -4.78 -2.23
CA HIS A 38 -18.26 -3.41 -2.56
C HIS A 38 -17.04 -3.37 -3.48
N TRP A 39 -16.16 -4.37 -3.41
CA TRP A 39 -14.86 -4.32 -4.04
C TRP A 39 -14.69 -5.42 -5.09
N THR A 40 -14.12 -5.04 -6.24
CA THR A 40 -13.57 -5.97 -7.23
C THR A 40 -12.09 -6.22 -6.95
N VAL A 41 -11.48 -7.21 -7.62
CA VAL A 41 -10.03 -7.44 -7.55
C VAL A 41 -9.24 -6.18 -7.89
N ALA A 42 -9.60 -5.48 -8.98
CA ALA A 42 -8.96 -4.19 -9.30
C ALA A 42 -9.22 -3.13 -8.22
N GLY A 43 -10.42 -3.11 -7.62
CA GLY A 43 -10.75 -2.21 -6.53
C GLY A 43 -9.84 -2.41 -5.31
N VAL A 44 -9.61 -3.66 -4.89
CA VAL A 44 -8.69 -3.99 -3.79
C VAL A 44 -7.24 -3.60 -4.14
N LEU A 45 -6.79 -3.83 -5.37
CA LEU A 45 -5.49 -3.31 -5.84
C LEU A 45 -5.43 -1.78 -5.78
N GLY A 46 -6.52 -1.10 -6.12
CA GLY A 46 -6.64 0.36 -5.97
C GLY A 46 -6.60 0.82 -4.51
N HIS A 47 -7.16 0.05 -3.58
CA HIS A 47 -7.04 0.31 -2.15
C HIS A 47 -5.59 0.20 -1.67
N ILE A 48 -4.86 -0.83 -2.09
CA ILE A 48 -3.40 -0.93 -1.86
C ILE A 48 -2.68 0.31 -2.42
N ALA A 49 -3.01 0.68 -3.66
CA ALA A 49 -2.42 1.84 -4.34
C ALA A 49 -2.60 3.14 -3.55
N PHE A 50 -3.79 3.37 -3.00
CA PHE A 50 -4.10 4.54 -2.19
C PHE A 50 -3.18 4.63 -0.95
N TRP A 51 -3.06 3.55 -0.20
CA TRP A 51 -2.23 3.52 1.00
C TRP A 51 -0.73 3.60 0.70
N ASP A 52 -0.27 3.04 -0.41
CA ASP A 52 1.11 3.23 -0.87
C ASP A 52 1.38 4.67 -1.35
N ALA A 53 0.42 5.31 -2.02
CA ALA A 53 0.50 6.73 -2.36
C ALA A 53 0.55 7.63 -1.12
N ARG A 54 -0.19 7.28 -0.05
CA ARG A 54 -0.10 7.97 1.24
C ARG A 54 1.32 7.91 1.80
N ILE A 55 2.00 6.76 1.72
CA ILE A 55 3.39 6.63 2.18
C ILE A 55 4.34 7.51 1.38
N LEU A 56 4.16 7.60 0.06
CA LEU A 56 4.94 8.53 -0.77
C LEU A 56 4.72 9.99 -0.34
N SER A 57 3.47 10.39 -0.12
CA SER A 57 3.13 11.73 0.38
C SER A 57 3.77 12.03 1.74
N LEU A 58 3.76 11.07 2.67
CA LEU A 58 4.40 11.22 3.97
C LEU A 58 5.93 11.30 3.81
N ALA A 59 6.53 10.45 2.98
CA ALA A 59 7.97 10.47 2.74
C ALA A 59 8.45 11.82 2.19
N ASP A 60 7.71 12.40 1.24
CA ASP A 60 8.02 13.73 0.69
C ASP A 60 7.84 14.85 1.72
N LYS A 61 6.91 14.69 2.66
CA LYS A 61 6.72 15.63 3.76
C LYS A 61 7.84 15.52 4.79
N LEU A 62 8.30 14.30 5.10
CA LEU A 62 9.35 14.05 6.10
C LEU A 62 10.63 14.84 5.79
N GLU A 63 10.98 15.01 4.51
CA GLU A 63 12.15 15.78 4.09
C GLU A 63 12.03 17.29 4.32
N ARG A 64 10.81 17.80 4.50
CA ARG A 64 10.50 19.23 4.60
C ARG A 64 10.22 19.67 6.03
N VAL A 65 9.95 18.73 6.94
CA VAL A 65 9.53 19.05 8.31
C VAL A 65 10.56 18.57 9.34
N PRO A 66 10.93 19.42 10.31
CA PRO A 66 11.86 19.01 11.36
C PRO A 66 11.24 17.96 12.29
N ALA A 67 9.91 17.96 12.45
CA ALA A 67 9.13 17.00 13.23
C ALA A 67 7.71 16.87 12.66
N TRP A 68 7.04 15.75 12.96
CA TRP A 68 5.63 15.55 12.66
C TRP A 68 4.74 16.44 13.52
N SER A 69 3.56 16.79 13.00
CA SER A 69 2.54 17.49 13.76
C SER A 69 1.27 16.62 13.88
N PRO A 70 0.37 16.94 14.83
CA PRO A 70 -0.86 16.16 15.01
C PRO A 70 -1.74 16.05 13.76
N SER A 71 -1.58 16.95 12.76
CA SER A 71 -2.34 16.84 11.51
C SER A 71 -1.89 15.69 10.60
N GLU A 72 -0.76 15.04 10.88
CA GLU A 72 -0.29 13.87 10.12
C GLU A 72 -0.63 12.55 10.83
N GLU A 73 -1.13 12.62 12.06
CA GLU A 73 -1.56 11.42 12.78
C GLU A 73 -2.72 10.77 12.02
N GLU A 74 -2.62 9.45 11.85
CA GLU A 74 -3.72 8.67 11.28
C GLU A 74 -4.82 8.54 12.34
N PRO A 75 -6.09 8.83 12.00
CA PRO A 75 -7.18 8.59 12.93
C PRO A 75 -7.32 7.10 13.22
N GLU A 76 -7.80 6.74 14.41
CA GLU A 76 -8.05 5.33 14.76
C GLU A 76 -9.07 4.67 13.83
N ASP A 77 -10.06 5.45 13.37
CA ASP A 77 -11.07 5.04 12.39
C ASP A 77 -10.78 5.70 11.03
N VAL A 78 -10.42 4.86 10.07
CA VAL A 78 -10.09 5.24 8.68
C VAL A 78 -11.21 4.87 7.70
N ASP A 79 -12.36 4.37 8.16
CA ASP A 79 -13.43 3.88 7.28
C ASP A 79 -13.93 4.98 6.35
N TRP A 80 -14.11 6.20 6.87
CA TRP A 80 -14.54 7.34 6.05
C TRP A 80 -13.52 7.72 4.97
N ILE A 81 -12.22 7.46 5.19
CA ILE A 81 -11.18 7.68 4.17
C ILE A 81 -11.32 6.63 3.07
N ASN A 82 -11.51 5.37 3.47
CA ASN A 82 -11.70 4.25 2.56
C ASN A 82 -12.96 4.46 1.70
N ASP A 83 -14.10 4.78 2.33
CA ASP A 83 -15.37 5.06 1.68
C ASP A 83 -15.28 6.24 0.72
N ALA A 84 -14.59 7.31 1.12
CA ALA A 84 -14.40 8.49 0.26
C ALA A 84 -13.49 8.19 -0.95
N SER A 85 -12.52 7.29 -0.81
CA SER A 85 -11.62 6.89 -1.89
C SER A 85 -12.27 5.91 -2.88
N SER A 86 -13.19 5.06 -2.41
CA SER A 86 -13.86 4.02 -3.20
C SER A 86 -14.45 4.50 -4.53
N PRO A 87 -15.29 5.55 -4.62
CA PRO A 87 -15.86 5.99 -5.89
C PRO A 87 -14.81 6.47 -6.90
N LEU A 88 -13.69 7.05 -6.42
CA LEU A 88 -12.59 7.47 -7.28
C LEU A 88 -11.82 6.27 -7.81
N ILE A 89 -11.58 5.27 -6.96
CA ILE A 89 -10.92 4.02 -7.34
C ILE A 89 -11.75 3.29 -8.40
N HIS A 90 -13.06 3.13 -8.18
CA HIS A 90 -13.95 2.43 -9.12
C HIS A 90 -14.14 3.14 -10.46
N ALA A 91 -13.83 4.43 -10.55
CA ALA A 91 -13.87 5.17 -11.81
C ALA A 91 -12.69 4.87 -12.75
N VAL A 92 -11.60 4.30 -12.22
CA VAL A 92 -10.40 3.96 -13.00
C VAL A 92 -10.62 2.63 -13.75
N GLU A 93 -10.15 2.56 -14.99
CA GLU A 93 -10.19 1.30 -15.76
C GLU A 93 -9.40 0.19 -15.01
N PRO A 94 -9.97 -1.02 -14.85
CA PRO A 94 -9.39 -2.07 -14.02
C PRO A 94 -7.93 -2.42 -14.29
N ARG A 95 -7.51 -2.55 -15.56
CA ARG A 95 -6.11 -2.85 -15.91
C ARG A 95 -5.19 -1.70 -15.52
N ALA A 96 -5.56 -0.48 -15.89
CA ALA A 96 -4.80 0.72 -15.55
C ALA A 96 -4.65 0.89 -14.02
N LEU A 97 -5.69 0.54 -13.25
CA LEU A 97 -5.67 0.58 -11.79
C LEU A 97 -4.71 -0.47 -11.19
N ALA A 98 -4.74 -1.72 -11.70
CA ALA A 98 -3.82 -2.76 -11.28
C ALA A 98 -2.35 -2.42 -11.56
N GLU A 99 -2.07 -1.86 -12.74
CA GLU A 99 -0.73 -1.40 -13.09
C GLU A 99 -0.29 -0.20 -12.25
N LEU A 100 -1.23 0.72 -11.94
CA LEU A 100 -0.96 1.85 -11.04
C LEU A 100 -0.60 1.36 -9.64
N ALA A 101 -1.33 0.39 -9.11
CA ALA A 101 -1.07 -0.20 -7.82
C ALA A 101 0.36 -0.78 -7.74
N LEU A 102 0.76 -1.56 -8.74
CA LEU A 102 2.11 -2.12 -8.81
C LEU A 102 3.19 -1.02 -8.87
N ARG A 103 3.01 0.01 -9.71
CA ARG A 103 3.97 1.12 -9.81
C ARG A 103 4.12 1.87 -8.49
N LEU A 104 3.02 2.16 -7.79
CA LEU A 104 3.05 2.86 -6.52
C LEU A 104 3.68 1.99 -5.42
N ALA A 105 3.44 0.68 -5.43
CA ALA A 105 4.09 -0.24 -4.51
C ALA A 105 5.62 -0.27 -4.70
N GLU A 106 6.10 -0.32 -5.95
CA GLU A 106 7.53 -0.23 -6.28
C GLU A 106 8.16 1.08 -5.81
N GLN A 107 7.47 2.21 -6.05
CA GLN A 107 7.92 3.53 -5.62
C GLN A 107 7.96 3.63 -4.09
N ALA A 108 6.92 3.15 -3.40
CA ALA A 108 6.84 3.17 -1.94
C ALA A 108 8.00 2.38 -1.32
N ASP A 109 8.29 1.18 -1.84
CA ASP A 109 9.38 0.33 -1.35
C ASP A 109 10.75 1.00 -1.54
N GLN A 110 11.01 1.55 -2.73
CA GLN A 110 12.23 2.33 -2.98
C GLN A 110 12.35 3.52 -2.03
N ARG A 111 11.22 4.21 -1.81
CA ARG A 111 11.19 5.42 -1.01
C ARG A 111 11.50 5.13 0.45
N VAL A 112 10.86 4.15 1.09
CA VAL A 112 11.08 3.85 2.51
C VAL A 112 12.50 3.37 2.80
N VAL A 113 13.16 2.71 1.84
CA VAL A 113 14.58 2.33 1.94
C VAL A 113 15.49 3.57 2.01
N SER A 114 15.16 4.64 1.28
CA SER A 114 15.96 5.87 1.26
C SER A 114 15.87 6.71 2.52
N LEU A 115 14.86 6.48 3.36
CA LEU A 115 14.57 7.35 4.51
C LEU A 115 15.44 7.03 5.74
N PRO A 116 15.66 8.04 6.62
CA PRO A 116 16.34 7.87 7.90
C PRO A 116 15.49 7.02 8.85
N VAL A 117 16.00 5.85 9.26
CA VAL A 117 15.24 4.84 10.04
C VAL A 117 14.75 5.38 11.38
N ASP A 118 15.51 6.25 12.03
CA ASP A 118 15.20 6.89 13.31
C ASP A 118 14.01 7.86 13.24
N ARG A 119 13.49 8.13 12.04
CA ARG A 119 12.30 8.95 11.79
C ARG A 119 11.08 8.15 11.34
N LEU A 120 11.18 6.82 11.31
CA LEU A 120 10.15 5.90 10.86
C LEU A 120 9.58 5.13 12.05
N TRP A 121 8.32 4.72 11.96
CA TRP A 121 7.77 3.76 12.91
C TRP A 121 8.49 2.40 12.76
N PRO A 122 8.77 1.65 13.84
CA PRO A 122 8.51 1.96 15.25
C PRO A 122 9.68 2.67 15.96
N ALA A 123 10.76 3.03 15.26
CA ALA A 123 11.91 3.70 15.87
C ALA A 123 11.56 5.11 16.40
N ASP A 124 10.70 5.82 15.68
CA ASP A 124 9.98 7.01 16.16
C ASP A 124 8.50 6.65 16.38
N PRO A 125 8.05 6.51 17.64
CA PRO A 125 6.66 6.19 17.97
C PRO A 125 5.65 7.28 17.58
N HIS A 126 6.11 8.49 17.26
CA HIS A 126 5.25 9.59 16.79
C HIS A 126 5.24 9.70 15.26
N SER A 127 5.96 8.83 14.55
CA SER A 127 5.98 8.83 13.10
C SER A 127 4.74 8.13 12.54
N PRO A 128 3.93 8.82 11.71
CA PRO A 128 2.82 8.20 11.00
C PRO A 128 3.29 7.33 9.82
N LEU A 129 4.58 7.32 9.54
CA LEU A 129 5.19 6.60 8.43
C LEU A 129 5.68 5.24 8.91
N ASN A 130 4.84 4.22 8.72
CA ASN A 130 5.23 2.83 8.88
C ASN A 130 5.85 2.29 7.58
N PRO A 131 7.14 1.93 7.57
CA PRO A 131 7.82 1.45 6.38
C PRO A 131 7.46 0.00 6.03
N LEU A 132 6.83 -0.76 6.94
CA LEU A 132 6.35 -2.12 6.67
C LEU A 132 5.04 -2.07 5.88
N ARG A 133 5.14 -2.29 4.57
CA ARG A 133 3.99 -2.36 3.65
C ARG A 133 3.48 -3.78 3.47
N ALA A 134 4.33 -4.77 3.73
CA ALA A 134 4.05 -6.18 3.53
C ALA A 134 2.77 -6.66 4.22
N SER A 135 2.50 -6.27 5.46
CA SER A 135 1.31 -6.73 6.18
C SER A 135 0.01 -6.29 5.49
N HIS A 136 -0.08 -5.00 5.14
CA HIS A 136 -1.25 -4.45 4.44
C HIS A 136 -1.43 -5.06 3.05
N ARG A 137 -0.34 -5.16 2.26
CA ARG A 137 -0.41 -5.82 0.95
C ARG A 137 -0.79 -7.28 1.05
N GLY A 138 -0.14 -8.02 1.95
CA GLY A 138 -0.33 -9.46 2.12
C GLY A 138 -1.78 -9.83 2.44
N GLU A 139 -2.41 -9.11 3.38
CA GLU A 139 -3.82 -9.28 3.74
C GLU A 139 -4.73 -9.17 2.52
N HIS A 140 -4.59 -8.10 1.74
CA HIS A 140 -5.42 -7.87 0.56
C HIS A 140 -5.09 -8.79 -0.63
N LEU A 141 -3.83 -9.22 -0.77
CA LEU A 141 -3.47 -10.24 -1.75
C LEU A 141 -4.10 -11.59 -1.41
N ASP A 142 -4.17 -11.95 -0.12
CA ASP A 142 -4.88 -13.16 0.33
C ASP A 142 -6.38 -13.09 -0.04
N GLU A 143 -7.03 -11.95 0.18
CA GLU A 143 -8.44 -11.73 -0.21
C GLU A 143 -8.66 -11.88 -1.71
N ILE A 144 -7.78 -11.29 -2.52
CA ILE A 144 -7.85 -11.39 -3.98
C ILE A 144 -7.68 -12.84 -4.43
N GLU A 145 -6.66 -13.53 -3.93
CA GLU A 145 -6.39 -14.92 -4.32
C GLU A 145 -7.54 -15.86 -3.91
N ALA A 146 -8.12 -15.64 -2.73
CA ALA A 146 -9.32 -16.37 -2.30
C ALA A 146 -10.51 -16.14 -3.25
N ALA A 147 -10.75 -14.89 -3.66
CA ALA A 147 -11.83 -14.56 -4.60
C ALA A 147 -11.63 -15.21 -5.99
N LEU A 148 -10.38 -15.38 -6.42
CA LEU A 148 -10.01 -16.00 -7.69
C LEU A 148 -10.04 -17.54 -7.65
N GLY A 149 -10.18 -18.14 -6.47
CA GLY A 149 -10.34 -19.58 -6.28
C GLY A 149 -9.10 -20.33 -5.81
N GLY A 150 -8.06 -19.64 -5.32
CA GLY A 150 -6.81 -20.23 -4.86
C GLY A 150 -5.87 -20.64 -5.99
#